data_AF-A0A4U9DC30-F1
#
_entry.id   AF-A0A4U9DC30-F1
#
_cell.length_a   1.000
_cell.length_b   1.000
_cell.length_c   1.000
_cell.angle_alpha   90.00
_cell.angle_beta   90.00
_cell.angle_gamma   90.00
#
_symmetry.space_group_name_H-M   'P 1'
#
loop_
_entity.id
_entity.type
_entity.pdbx_description
1 polymer ?
#
loop_
_entity_poly.entity_id
_entity_poly.type
_entity_poly.pdbx_seq_one_letter_code
_entity_poly.pdbx_strand_id
1 'polypeptide(L)'
;MKYAGAGEALSRFAERYGIPFAETQAGKGSVVSSHPLNVGGVGETGCLAANLLAKEADLVIGIGTRFSDFTTASKWLFQHPGVRFLNVNVSNFDAWKLDGIPLLADAREALTALDDALAGESWQAEWGAPDRQRPERQLKETQRVYQAVWQDESFVPEIDDRLDRDAVYREFRQITDSTLTQCSVLGVLNETLASDAVIVAARAACPAICSASGATGGPTPITLSTATPAWAMR
;
A
#
# COMPACT_ATOMS: atom_id res chain seq x y z
N MET A 1 14.32 1.93 5.07
CA MET A 1 13.34 1.46 6.08
C MET A 1 13.75 0.15 6.74
N LYS A 2 13.52 -1.03 6.14
CA LYS A 2 13.87 -2.31 6.78
C LYS A 2 15.36 -2.44 7.14
N TYR A 3 16.26 -2.11 6.20
CA TYR A 3 17.71 -2.17 6.42
C TYR A 3 18.24 -1.14 7.42
N ALA A 4 17.52 -0.03 7.61
CA ALA A 4 17.87 1.03 8.54
C ALA A 4 17.23 0.85 9.93
N GLY A 5 16.37 -0.17 10.11
CA GLY A 5 15.55 -0.31 11.31
C GLY A 5 14.56 0.84 11.54
N ALA A 6 14.22 1.60 10.49
CA ALA A 6 13.48 2.85 10.61
C ALA A 6 11.96 2.68 10.82
N GLY A 7 11.45 1.44 10.86
CA GLY A 7 10.01 1.16 11.05
C GLY A 7 9.45 1.77 12.34
N GLU A 8 10.21 1.68 13.44
CA GLU A 8 9.79 2.25 14.73
C GLU A 8 9.82 3.78 14.72
N ALA A 9 10.87 4.38 14.14
CA ALA A 9 10.96 5.84 14.00
C ALA A 9 9.82 6.39 13.15
N LEU A 10 9.44 5.66 12.10
CA LEU A 10 8.33 5.98 11.24
C LEU A 10 6.98 5.90 11.95
N SER A 11 6.73 4.83 12.70
CA SER A 11 5.53 4.70 13.51
C SER A 11 5.39 5.84 14.50
N ARG A 12 6.46 6.16 15.24
CA ARG A 12 6.44 7.27 16.20
C ARG A 12 6.18 8.63 15.53
N PHE A 13 6.82 8.90 14.41
CA PHE A 13 6.62 10.13 13.65
C PHE A 13 5.18 10.22 13.13
N ALA A 14 4.66 9.14 12.55
CA ALA A 14 3.27 9.07 12.08
C ALA A 14 2.27 9.30 13.21
N GLU A 15 2.45 8.63 14.35
CA GLU A 15 1.57 8.74 15.52
C GLU A 15 1.60 10.13 16.14
N ARG A 16 2.79 10.72 16.29
CA ARG A 16 2.94 12.05 16.91
C ARG A 16 2.22 13.14 16.13
N TYR A 17 2.29 13.08 14.80
CA TYR A 17 1.75 14.14 13.93
C TYR A 17 0.44 13.75 13.21
N GLY A 18 -0.13 12.57 13.54
CA GLY A 18 -1.36 12.09 12.94
C GLY A 18 -1.27 11.82 11.44
N ILE A 19 -0.10 11.43 10.93
CA ILE A 19 0.14 11.26 9.49
C ILE A 19 -0.20 9.83 9.05
N PRO A 20 -1.21 9.63 8.19
CA PRO A 20 -1.45 8.34 7.56
C PRO A 20 -0.33 7.98 6.58
N PHE A 21 -0.01 6.69 6.46
CA PHE A 21 1.05 6.21 5.58
C PHE A 21 0.64 5.02 4.73
N ALA A 22 1.18 4.99 3.51
CA ALA A 22 0.94 3.93 2.56
C ALA A 22 2.25 3.21 2.20
N GLU A 23 2.16 1.93 1.89
CA GLU A 23 3.30 1.09 1.57
C GLU A 23 3.43 0.91 0.06
N THR A 24 4.65 0.96 -0.47
CA THR A 24 4.89 0.43 -1.81
C THR A 24 4.95 -1.09 -1.75
N GLN A 25 4.78 -1.78 -2.89
CA GLN A 25 4.95 -3.26 -2.97
C GLN A 25 6.27 -3.72 -2.33
N ALA A 26 7.28 -2.90 -2.57
CA ALA A 26 8.65 -3.02 -2.16
C ALA A 26 8.83 -2.72 -0.65
N GLY A 27 8.05 -1.80 -0.10
CA GLY A 27 8.09 -1.37 1.30
C GLY A 27 7.26 -2.20 2.27
N LYS A 28 6.41 -3.09 1.76
CA LYS A 28 5.51 -3.91 2.56
C LYS A 28 6.25 -4.67 3.66
N GLY A 29 5.72 -4.60 4.88
CA GLY A 29 6.31 -5.22 6.06
C GLY A 29 7.45 -4.42 6.68
N SER A 30 7.57 -3.13 6.36
CA SER A 30 8.45 -2.21 7.11
C SER A 30 7.84 -1.76 8.42
N VAL A 31 6.50 -1.69 8.48
CA VAL A 31 5.70 -1.47 9.69
C VAL A 31 4.62 -2.56 9.71
N VAL A 32 4.12 -2.92 10.90
CA VAL A 32 3.00 -3.85 11.02
C VAL A 32 1.80 -3.31 10.25
N SER A 33 1.15 -4.17 9.45
CA SER A 33 0.00 -3.78 8.63
C SER A 33 -1.20 -3.29 9.44
N SER A 34 -1.35 -3.81 10.66
CA SER A 34 -2.46 -3.51 11.57
C SER A 34 -2.29 -2.17 12.28
N HIS A 35 -1.22 -1.44 11.97
CA HIS A 35 -0.99 -0.11 12.51
C HIS A 35 -2.15 0.82 12.09
N PRO A 36 -2.76 1.57 13.02
CA PRO A 36 -3.99 2.33 12.73
C PRO A 36 -3.81 3.41 11.65
N LEU A 37 -2.59 3.92 11.48
CA LEU A 37 -2.23 4.89 10.45
C LEU A 37 -1.75 4.26 9.12
N ASN A 38 -1.63 2.93 9.03
CA ASN A 38 -1.28 2.27 7.79
C ASN A 38 -2.53 2.14 6.90
N VAL A 39 -2.54 2.82 5.76
CA VAL A 39 -3.66 2.79 4.81
C VAL A 39 -3.50 1.73 3.71
N GLY A 40 -2.45 0.92 3.75
CA GLY A 40 -2.21 -0.21 2.84
C GLY A 40 -1.32 0.13 1.64
N GLY A 41 -1.35 -0.72 0.61
CA GLY A 41 -0.51 -0.57 -0.57
C GLY A 41 -0.91 0.62 -1.45
N VAL A 42 0.06 1.36 -2.00
CA VAL A 42 -0.18 2.52 -2.90
C VAL A 42 0.28 2.21 -4.33
N GLY A 43 -0.38 2.83 -5.31
CA GLY A 43 -0.01 2.73 -6.72
C GLY A 43 -1.05 2.02 -7.58
N GLU A 44 -0.65 1.67 -8.80
CA GLU A 44 -1.46 0.94 -9.79
C GLU A 44 -2.05 -0.36 -9.22
N THR A 45 -1.28 -0.99 -8.34
CA THR A 45 -1.63 -2.24 -7.66
C THR A 45 -1.92 -2.04 -6.16
N GLY A 46 -2.12 -0.78 -5.79
CA GLY A 46 -2.46 -0.38 -4.43
C GLY A 46 -3.92 -0.66 -4.10
N CYS A 47 -4.30 -0.24 -2.90
CA CYS A 47 -5.64 -0.37 -2.38
C CYS A 47 -6.43 0.94 -2.55
N LEU A 48 -7.76 0.85 -2.38
CA LEU A 48 -8.66 1.98 -2.51
C LEU A 48 -8.31 3.10 -1.51
N ALA A 49 -8.09 2.75 -0.23
CA ALA A 49 -7.83 3.74 0.81
C ALA A 49 -6.55 4.56 0.55
N ALA A 50 -5.43 3.89 0.25
CA ALA A 50 -4.16 4.55 -0.04
C ALA A 50 -4.24 5.41 -1.30
N ASN A 51 -4.88 4.91 -2.37
CA ASN A 51 -4.95 5.64 -3.63
C ASN A 51 -5.89 6.86 -3.57
N LEU A 52 -6.98 6.78 -2.80
CA LEU A 52 -7.82 7.95 -2.54
C LEU A 52 -7.06 9.02 -1.74
N LEU A 53 -6.34 8.60 -0.70
CA LEU A 53 -5.52 9.50 0.11
C LEU A 53 -4.41 10.17 -0.72
N ALA A 54 -3.72 9.41 -1.57
CA ALA A 54 -2.66 9.91 -2.44
C ALA A 54 -3.15 10.97 -3.45
N LYS A 55 -4.40 10.86 -3.92
CA LYS A 55 -5.00 11.86 -4.81
C LYS A 55 -5.24 13.19 -4.12
N GLU A 56 -5.56 13.17 -2.83
CA GLU A 56 -5.92 14.34 -2.02
C GLU A 56 -4.70 15.03 -1.39
N ALA A 57 -3.54 14.37 -1.36
CA ALA A 57 -2.35 14.84 -0.65
C ALA A 57 -1.75 16.09 -1.27
N ASP A 58 -1.52 17.14 -0.46
CA ASP A 58 -0.83 18.35 -0.89
C ASP A 58 0.68 18.29 -0.63
N LEU A 59 1.13 17.34 0.16
CA LEU A 59 2.53 17.01 0.38
C LEU A 59 2.70 15.50 0.46
N VAL A 60 3.68 14.96 -0.25
CA VAL A 60 4.04 13.55 -0.24
C VAL A 60 5.47 13.43 0.25
N ILE A 61 5.68 12.83 1.41
CA ILE A 61 7.04 12.49 1.84
C ILE A 61 7.43 11.14 1.25
N GLY A 62 8.36 11.11 0.30
CA GLY A 62 8.92 9.87 -0.21
C GLY A 62 10.06 9.38 0.67
N ILE A 63 9.82 8.43 1.57
CA ILE A 63 10.89 7.86 2.40
C ILE A 63 11.44 6.61 1.72
N GLY A 64 12.71 6.62 1.35
CA GLY A 64 13.48 5.56 0.69
C GLY A 64 12.82 4.92 -0.54
N THR A 65 11.81 5.56 -1.13
CA THR A 65 11.05 5.02 -2.24
C THR A 65 11.73 5.36 -3.55
N ARG A 66 11.62 4.45 -4.52
CA ARG A 66 12.11 4.67 -5.88
C ARG A 66 11.09 5.38 -6.76
N PHE A 67 9.86 5.62 -6.27
CA PHE A 67 8.76 6.15 -7.08
C PHE A 67 8.66 5.47 -8.45
N SER A 68 8.59 4.13 -8.45
CA SER A 68 8.40 3.37 -9.69
C SER A 68 7.07 3.72 -10.36
N ASP A 69 6.93 3.38 -11.64
CA ASP A 69 5.67 3.58 -12.36
C ASP A 69 4.50 2.88 -11.67
N PHE A 70 4.71 1.69 -11.13
CA PHE A 70 3.70 1.00 -10.32
C PHE A 70 3.33 1.78 -9.06
N THR A 71 4.29 2.37 -8.36
CA THR A 71 4.05 3.14 -7.12
C THR A 71 3.30 4.44 -7.40
N THR A 72 3.60 5.08 -8.52
CA THR A 72 3.08 6.40 -8.86
C THR A 72 1.89 6.38 -9.82
N ALA A 73 1.47 5.19 -10.26
CA ALA A 73 0.59 4.99 -11.40
C ALA A 73 1.03 5.82 -12.62
N SER A 74 2.31 5.69 -12.99
CA SER A 74 2.95 6.51 -14.03
C SER A 74 2.74 8.02 -13.81
N LYS A 75 2.94 8.45 -12.56
CA LYS A 75 2.71 9.82 -12.03
C LYS A 75 1.25 10.28 -11.96
N TRP A 76 0.29 9.50 -12.44
CA TRP A 76 -1.12 9.90 -12.45
C TRP A 76 -1.78 9.90 -11.07
N LEU A 77 -1.20 9.17 -10.11
CA LEU A 77 -1.84 8.93 -8.82
C LEU A 77 -2.00 10.21 -7.97
N PHE A 78 -1.03 11.11 -8.02
CA PHE A 78 -1.03 12.33 -7.21
C PHE A 78 -1.71 13.46 -7.99
N GLN A 79 -2.93 13.82 -7.59
CA GLN A 79 -3.81 14.68 -8.39
C GLN A 79 -4.08 16.05 -7.77
N HIS A 80 -3.69 16.26 -6.51
CA HIS A 80 -3.83 17.55 -5.87
C HIS A 80 -3.01 18.61 -6.64
N PRO A 81 -3.61 19.74 -7.06
CA PRO A 81 -2.95 20.71 -7.93
C PRO A 81 -1.73 21.38 -7.29
N GLY A 82 -1.69 21.41 -5.94
CA GLY A 82 -0.58 21.94 -5.16
C GLY A 82 0.34 20.87 -4.55
N VAL A 83 0.28 19.62 -5.01
CA VAL A 83 1.08 18.54 -4.43
C VAL A 83 2.57 18.86 -4.50
N ARG A 84 3.25 18.75 -3.36
CA ARG A 84 4.72 18.85 -3.22
C ARG A 84 5.29 17.51 -2.82
N PHE A 85 6.56 17.27 -3.16
CA PHE A 85 7.26 16.07 -2.76
C PHE A 85 8.47 16.43 -1.87
N LEU A 86 8.64 15.73 -0.75
CA LEU A 86 9.86 15.75 0.05
C LEU A 86 10.44 14.34 0.07
N ASN A 87 11.61 14.14 -0.52
CA ASN A 87 12.11 12.79 -0.76
C ASN A 87 13.34 12.51 0.09
N VAL A 88 13.13 11.71 1.12
CA VAL A 88 14.19 11.21 1.99
C VAL A 88 14.78 9.96 1.37
N ASN A 89 16.00 10.01 0.83
CA ASN A 89 16.62 8.82 0.25
C ASN A 89 18.13 8.87 0.36
N VAL A 90 18.79 7.71 0.49
CA VAL A 90 20.26 7.60 0.40
C VAL A 90 20.75 7.63 -1.04
N SER A 91 19.86 7.32 -1.99
CA SER A 91 20.10 7.42 -3.42
C SER A 91 19.82 8.84 -3.89
N ASN A 92 20.87 9.54 -4.35
CA ASN A 92 20.72 10.87 -4.94
C ASN A 92 19.71 10.84 -6.11
N PHE A 93 19.80 9.86 -7.00
CA PHE A 93 18.90 9.74 -8.15
C PHE A 93 17.43 9.63 -7.75
N ASP A 94 17.13 8.86 -6.70
CA ASP A 94 15.74 8.68 -6.27
C ASP A 94 15.22 9.88 -5.47
N ALA A 95 16.09 10.61 -4.75
CA ALA A 95 15.71 11.80 -3.99
C ALA A 95 15.19 12.94 -4.88
N TRP A 96 15.64 13.05 -6.13
CA TRP A 96 15.22 14.11 -7.05
C TRP A 96 13.94 13.81 -7.84
N LYS A 97 13.33 12.63 -7.66
CA LYS A 97 12.14 12.24 -8.44
C LYS A 97 10.93 13.11 -8.13
N LEU A 98 10.03 13.24 -9.12
CA LEU A 98 8.80 14.02 -9.03
C LEU A 98 9.03 15.50 -8.67
N ASP A 99 10.18 16.05 -9.07
CA ASP A 99 10.59 17.43 -8.77
C ASP A 99 10.53 17.76 -7.27
N GLY A 100 10.73 16.73 -6.43
CA GLY A 100 10.68 16.86 -4.99
C GLY A 100 11.89 17.55 -4.41
N ILE A 101 11.70 18.12 -3.22
CA ILE A 101 12.79 18.61 -2.38
C ILE A 101 13.59 17.38 -1.91
N PRO A 102 14.88 17.27 -2.26
CA PRO A 102 15.67 16.11 -1.89
C PRO A 102 16.21 16.24 -0.46
N LEU A 103 16.09 15.18 0.32
CA LEU A 103 16.77 15.00 1.60
C LEU A 103 17.66 13.75 1.52
N LEU A 104 18.95 13.96 1.19
CA LEU A 104 19.92 12.89 1.02
C LEU A 104 20.39 12.37 2.39
N ALA A 105 19.66 11.40 2.93
CA ALA A 105 19.89 10.91 4.29
C ALA A 105 19.41 9.46 4.46
N ASP A 106 19.92 8.81 5.52
CA ASP A 106 19.30 7.59 6.03
C ASP A 106 17.88 7.90 6.55
N ALA A 107 16.95 6.97 6.32
CA ALA A 107 15.55 7.16 6.68
C ALA A 107 15.33 7.37 8.18
N ARG A 108 16.05 6.65 9.05
CA ARG A 108 15.89 6.75 10.50
C ARG A 108 16.39 8.10 11.00
N GLU A 109 17.58 8.50 10.53
CA GLU A 109 18.21 9.76 10.93
C GLU A 109 17.40 10.96 10.45
N ALA A 110 16.89 10.91 9.22
CA ALA A 110 16.01 11.94 8.69
C ALA A 110 14.71 12.09 9.48
N LEU A 111 14.05 10.98 9.80
CA LEU A 111 12.82 11.00 10.63
C LEU A 111 13.08 11.58 12.02
N THR A 112 14.22 11.25 12.62
CA THR A 112 14.63 11.79 13.92
C THR A 112 14.87 13.29 13.83
N ALA A 113 15.61 13.75 12.81
CA ALA A 113 15.88 15.17 12.61
C ALA A 113 14.60 15.97 12.29
N LEU A 114 13.66 15.38 11.53
CA LEU A 114 12.36 16.00 11.27
C LEU A 114 11.51 16.09 12.54
N ASP A 115 11.50 15.04 13.36
CA ASP A 115 10.82 15.02 14.66
C ASP A 115 11.38 16.11 15.60
N ASP A 116 12.70 16.21 15.71
CA ASP A 116 13.37 17.22 16.54
C ASP A 116 13.07 18.66 16.06
N ALA A 117 13.08 18.88 14.73
CA ALA A 117 12.78 20.19 14.15
C ALA A 117 11.32 20.61 14.39
N LEU A 118 10.40 19.65 14.51
CA LEU A 118 8.98 19.88 14.73
C LEU A 118 8.57 19.79 16.21
N ALA A 119 9.46 19.35 17.12
CA ALA A 119 9.12 19.10 18.52
C ALA A 119 8.64 20.35 19.30
N GLY A 120 8.99 21.54 18.84
CA GLY A 120 8.53 22.82 19.40
C GLY A 120 7.26 23.40 18.75
N GLU A 121 6.78 22.77 17.68
CA GLU A 121 5.63 23.22 16.90
C GLU A 121 4.38 22.43 17.32
N SER A 122 3.23 23.10 17.41
CA SER A 122 1.94 22.42 17.65
C SER A 122 1.33 21.89 16.34
N TRP A 123 2.17 21.43 15.41
CA TRP A 123 1.74 21.00 14.09
C TRP A 123 1.16 19.58 14.14
N GLN A 124 0.10 19.36 13.38
CA GLN A 124 -0.57 18.09 13.16
C GLN A 124 -1.05 18.07 11.71
N ALA A 125 -1.05 16.90 11.08
CA ALA A 125 -1.60 16.77 9.74
C ALA A 125 -3.12 17.00 9.76
N GLU A 126 -3.64 17.76 8.79
CA GLU A 126 -5.06 18.12 8.69
C GLU A 126 -5.88 17.06 7.94
N TRP A 127 -5.57 15.80 8.17
CA TRP A 127 -6.36 14.67 7.69
C TRP A 127 -7.60 14.38 8.58
N GLY A 128 -7.73 15.11 9.70
CA GLY A 128 -8.59 14.74 10.82
C GLY A 128 -8.05 13.51 11.55
N ALA A 129 -8.77 12.97 12.54
CA ALA A 129 -8.58 11.56 12.88
C ALA A 129 -8.81 10.81 11.56
N PRO A 130 -7.82 10.08 11.01
CA PRO A 130 -7.92 9.47 9.68
C PRO A 130 -9.24 8.77 9.65
N ASP A 131 -10.15 9.31 8.83
CA ASP A 131 -11.58 9.01 8.91
C ASP A 131 -11.71 7.52 9.15
N ARG A 132 -12.20 7.09 10.32
CA ARG A 132 -12.25 5.66 10.67
C ARG A 132 -12.89 4.84 9.54
N GLN A 133 -13.72 5.51 8.75
CA GLN A 133 -14.29 4.98 7.52
C GLN A 133 -13.28 4.55 6.44
N ARG A 134 -12.06 5.09 6.31
CA ARG A 134 -11.12 4.71 5.24
C ARG A 134 -10.53 3.32 5.47
N PRO A 135 -9.95 2.99 6.65
CA PRO A 135 -9.61 1.61 6.99
C PRO A 135 -10.83 0.68 6.96
N GLU A 136 -11.99 1.13 7.45
CA GLU A 136 -13.22 0.33 7.42
C GLU A 136 -13.74 0.07 5.99
N ARG A 137 -13.69 1.06 5.10
CA ARG A 137 -14.05 0.91 3.68
C ARG A 137 -13.09 -0.04 2.98
N GLN A 138 -11.80 0.06 3.28
CA GLN A 138 -10.81 -0.87 2.74
C GLN A 138 -11.06 -2.29 3.23
N LEU A 139 -11.37 -2.48 4.52
CA LEU A 139 -11.69 -3.79 5.07
C LEU A 139 -12.97 -4.36 4.42
N LYS A 140 -14.03 -3.55 4.30
CA LYS A 140 -15.27 -3.93 3.62
C LYS A 140 -15.00 -4.33 2.16
N GLU A 141 -14.19 -3.56 1.45
CA GLU A 141 -13.82 -3.87 0.07
C GLU A 141 -13.00 -5.15 -0.04
N THR A 142 -12.04 -5.34 0.87
CA THR A 142 -11.21 -6.56 0.94
C THR A 142 -12.08 -7.79 1.20
N GLN A 143 -13.01 -7.70 2.15
CA GLN A 143 -13.96 -8.79 2.46
C GLN A 143 -14.89 -9.08 1.27
N ARG A 144 -15.39 -8.05 0.59
CA ARG A 144 -16.24 -8.19 -0.61
C ARG A 144 -15.52 -9.00 -1.69
N VAL A 145 -14.28 -8.64 -2.01
CA VAL A 145 -13.51 -9.34 -3.07
C VAL A 145 -13.06 -10.73 -2.65
N TYR A 146 -12.78 -10.98 -1.36
CA TYR A 146 -12.49 -12.33 -0.85
C TYR A 146 -13.68 -13.27 -0.95
N GLN A 147 -14.90 -12.72 -0.81
CA GLN A 147 -16.15 -13.46 -0.92
C GLN A 147 -16.66 -13.58 -2.37
N ALA A 148 -15.92 -13.06 -3.36
CA ALA A 148 -16.25 -13.24 -4.77
C ALA A 148 -16.06 -14.71 -5.15
N VAL A 149 -17.17 -15.44 -5.21
CA VAL A 149 -17.24 -16.84 -5.62
C VAL A 149 -17.88 -16.90 -7.00
N TRP A 150 -17.25 -17.65 -7.90
CA TRP A 150 -17.81 -17.91 -9.21
C TRP A 150 -19.13 -18.70 -9.11
N GLN A 151 -20.16 -18.24 -9.82
CA GLN A 151 -21.50 -18.84 -9.89
C GLN A 151 -21.95 -18.83 -11.35
N ASP A 152 -22.23 -20.00 -11.94
CA ASP A 152 -22.52 -20.22 -13.37
C ASP A 152 -22.97 -18.98 -14.16
N GLU A 153 -24.27 -18.76 -14.29
CA GLU A 153 -24.82 -17.74 -15.21
C GLU A 153 -24.86 -16.33 -14.61
N SER A 154 -24.59 -16.17 -13.31
CA SER A 154 -24.74 -14.91 -12.58
C SER A 154 -23.42 -14.22 -12.21
N PHE A 155 -22.27 -14.85 -12.46
CA PHE A 155 -20.99 -14.29 -12.08
C PHE A 155 -20.61 -13.09 -12.94
N VAL A 156 -20.45 -11.93 -12.29
CA VAL A 156 -19.92 -10.72 -12.89
C VAL A 156 -18.46 -10.57 -12.45
N PRO A 157 -17.47 -10.64 -13.35
CA PRO A 157 -16.09 -10.40 -12.99
C PRO A 157 -15.87 -8.94 -12.58
N GLU A 158 -14.94 -8.72 -11.65
CA GLU A 158 -14.54 -7.37 -11.20
C GLU A 158 -13.95 -6.52 -12.33
N ILE A 159 -13.33 -7.17 -13.32
CA ILE A 159 -12.76 -6.52 -14.49
C ILE A 159 -13.67 -6.76 -15.69
N ASP A 160 -14.30 -5.70 -16.16
CA ASP A 160 -15.13 -5.71 -17.37
C ASP A 160 -14.24 -5.57 -18.62
N ASP A 161 -13.67 -6.70 -19.06
CA ASP A 161 -12.88 -6.77 -20.27
C ASP A 161 -13.69 -7.29 -21.48
N ARG A 162 -13.03 -7.33 -22.64
CA ARG A 162 -13.61 -7.77 -23.92
C ARG A 162 -13.37 -9.26 -24.21
N LEU A 163 -12.93 -10.05 -23.23
CA LEU A 163 -12.67 -11.48 -23.43
C LEU A 163 -13.98 -12.27 -23.55
N ASP A 164 -13.92 -13.38 -24.29
CA ASP A 164 -14.98 -14.40 -24.28
C ASP A 164 -14.92 -15.16 -22.96
N ARG A 165 -15.75 -14.74 -22.01
CA ARG A 165 -15.74 -15.23 -20.63
C ARG A 165 -16.12 -16.70 -20.56
N ASP A 166 -17.08 -17.13 -21.37
CA ASP A 166 -17.52 -18.53 -21.38
C ASP A 166 -16.42 -19.46 -21.87
N ALA A 167 -15.66 -19.04 -22.89
CA ALA A 167 -14.50 -19.77 -23.36
C ALA A 167 -13.38 -19.80 -22.31
N VAL A 168 -13.03 -18.64 -21.73
CA VAL A 168 -11.96 -18.53 -20.73
C VAL A 168 -12.26 -19.34 -19.47
N TYR A 169 -13.48 -19.25 -18.94
CA TYR A 169 -13.87 -20.00 -17.74
C TYR A 169 -13.95 -21.51 -17.98
N ARG A 170 -14.30 -21.93 -19.20
CA ARG A 170 -14.31 -23.34 -19.58
C ARG A 170 -12.89 -23.88 -19.70
N GLU A 171 -12.00 -23.16 -20.37
CA GLU A 171 -10.59 -23.52 -20.50
C GLU A 171 -9.91 -23.59 -19.11
N PHE A 172 -10.11 -22.58 -18.26
CA PHE A 172 -9.56 -22.57 -16.90
C PHE A 172 -9.98 -23.80 -16.10
N ARG A 173 -11.28 -24.14 -16.13
CA ARG A 173 -11.81 -25.35 -15.46
C ARG A 173 -11.22 -26.63 -16.04
N GLN A 174 -11.07 -26.74 -17.35
CA GLN A 174 -10.47 -27.91 -18.00
C GLN A 174 -9.02 -28.12 -17.58
N ILE A 175 -8.25 -27.05 -17.40
CA ILE A 175 -6.82 -27.13 -17.07
C ILE A 175 -6.61 -27.33 -15.56
N THR A 176 -7.42 -26.69 -14.72
CA THR A 176 -7.14 -26.57 -13.27
C THR A 176 -8.11 -27.33 -12.36
N ASP A 177 -9.23 -27.82 -12.88
CA ASP A 177 -10.33 -28.40 -12.10
C ASP A 177 -10.81 -27.48 -10.94
N SER A 178 -10.76 -26.17 -11.17
CA SER A 178 -11.06 -25.15 -10.15
C SER A 178 -11.95 -24.04 -10.68
N THR A 179 -12.68 -23.41 -9.76
CA THR A 179 -13.49 -22.21 -9.96
C THR A 179 -13.15 -21.10 -8.96
N LEU A 180 -12.09 -21.29 -8.16
CA LEU A 180 -11.69 -20.33 -7.15
C LEU A 180 -11.16 -19.05 -7.80
N THR A 181 -11.68 -17.91 -7.37
CA THR A 181 -11.14 -16.61 -7.78
C THR A 181 -9.81 -16.39 -7.06
N GLN A 182 -8.89 -15.66 -7.69
CA GLN A 182 -7.59 -15.34 -7.08
C GLN A 182 -7.76 -14.63 -5.72
N CYS A 183 -8.76 -13.76 -5.58
CA CYS A 183 -9.07 -13.07 -4.34
C CYS A 183 -9.57 -14.03 -3.25
N SER A 184 -10.43 -15.00 -3.58
CA SER A 184 -10.90 -16.00 -2.61
C SER A 184 -9.76 -16.87 -2.08
N VAL A 185 -8.82 -17.29 -2.94
CA VAL A 185 -7.63 -18.05 -2.53
C VAL A 185 -6.79 -17.23 -1.54
N LEU A 186 -6.59 -15.94 -1.82
CA LEU A 186 -5.83 -15.06 -0.93
C LEU A 186 -6.54 -14.81 0.41
N GLY A 187 -7.88 -14.71 0.42
CA GLY A 187 -8.66 -14.66 1.65
C GLY A 187 -8.43 -15.89 2.52
N VAL A 188 -8.54 -17.09 1.94
CA VAL A 188 -8.29 -18.34 2.65
C VAL A 188 -6.85 -18.42 3.16
N LEU A 189 -5.85 -18.09 2.34
CA LEU A 189 -4.46 -18.06 2.78
C LEU A 189 -4.24 -17.09 3.95
N ASN A 190 -4.86 -15.93 3.90
CA ASN A 190 -4.72 -14.91 4.92
C ASN A 190 -5.38 -15.30 6.26
N GLU A 191 -6.39 -16.16 6.24
CA GLU A 191 -7.04 -16.71 7.44
C GLU A 191 -6.34 -17.96 7.99
N THR A 192 -5.63 -18.71 7.15
CA THR A 192 -5.11 -20.05 7.49
C THR A 192 -3.60 -20.08 7.70
N LEU A 193 -2.85 -19.14 7.15
CA LEU A 193 -1.39 -19.08 7.32
C LEU A 193 -1.01 -18.66 8.75
N ALA A 194 0.07 -19.27 9.26
CA ALA A 194 0.67 -18.87 10.51
C ALA A 194 1.24 -17.44 10.43
N SER A 195 1.29 -16.74 11.56
CA SER A 195 1.77 -15.34 11.63
C SER A 195 3.24 -15.17 11.26
N ASP A 196 4.01 -16.25 11.29
CA ASP A 196 5.44 -16.30 10.91
C ASP A 196 5.67 -16.94 9.52
N ALA A 197 4.59 -17.18 8.76
CA ALA A 197 4.69 -17.78 7.44
C ALA A 197 5.47 -16.88 6.46
N VAL A 198 6.34 -17.51 5.66
CA VAL A 198 7.07 -16.85 4.57
C VAL A 198 6.33 -17.07 3.26
N ILE A 199 5.95 -15.98 2.60
CA ILE A 199 5.23 -16.01 1.33
C ILE A 199 6.19 -15.65 0.20
N VAL A 200 6.31 -16.54 -0.78
CA VAL A 200 7.07 -16.31 -2.01
C VAL A 200 6.09 -16.30 -3.17
N ALA A 201 5.92 -15.14 -3.80
CA ALA A 201 5.04 -14.99 -4.95
C ALA A 201 5.84 -14.94 -6.26
N ALA A 202 5.37 -15.66 -7.28
CA ALA A 202 5.89 -15.53 -8.63
C ALA A 202 5.56 -14.13 -9.20
N ARG A 203 6.45 -13.62 -10.07
CA ARG A 203 6.29 -12.31 -10.72
C ARG A 203 5.12 -12.34 -11.71
N ALA A 204 3.94 -11.90 -11.29
CA ALA A 204 2.74 -11.71 -12.12
C ALA A 204 1.65 -10.95 -11.33
N ALA A 205 0.37 -11.33 -11.41
CA ALA A 205 -0.77 -10.67 -10.76
C ALA A 205 -0.79 -10.78 -9.21
N CYS A 206 -0.07 -11.72 -8.63
CA CYS A 206 -0.14 -12.03 -7.19
C CYS A 206 0.41 -10.92 -6.26
N PRO A 207 1.56 -10.27 -6.54
CA PRO A 207 2.06 -9.12 -5.79
C PRO A 207 1.07 -7.95 -5.68
N ALA A 208 0.24 -7.75 -6.70
CA ALA A 208 -0.74 -6.67 -6.75
C ALA A 208 -1.90 -6.88 -5.77
N ILE A 209 -2.35 -8.12 -5.62
CA ILE A 209 -3.44 -8.44 -4.70
C ILE A 209 -2.92 -8.53 -3.26
N CYS A 210 -1.68 -8.98 -3.07
CA CYS A 210 -0.99 -8.96 -1.78
C CYS A 210 -0.79 -7.53 -1.23
N SER A 211 -0.58 -6.52 -2.08
CA SER A 211 -0.51 -5.12 -1.64
C SER A 211 -1.87 -4.55 -1.22
N ALA A 212 -2.96 -5.02 -1.83
CA ALA A 212 -4.32 -4.60 -1.51
C ALA A 212 -4.91 -5.24 -0.25
N SER A 213 -4.45 -6.44 0.13
CA SER A 213 -4.99 -7.25 1.23
C SER A 213 -4.55 -6.85 2.65
N GLY A 214 -3.79 -5.76 2.81
CA GLY A 214 -3.16 -5.36 4.08
C GLY A 214 -4.10 -5.03 5.25
N ALA A 215 -5.43 -5.03 5.07
CA ALA A 215 -6.39 -4.46 6.00
C ALA A 215 -7.13 -5.45 6.91
N THR A 216 -6.78 -6.75 6.91
CA THR A 216 -7.45 -7.73 7.78
C THR A 216 -6.88 -7.64 9.21
N GLY A 217 -7.73 -7.43 10.21
CA GLY A 217 -7.37 -7.31 11.64
C GLY A 217 -6.80 -8.56 12.33
N GLY A 218 -6.08 -9.42 11.60
CA GLY A 218 -5.19 -10.44 12.16
C GLY A 218 -3.76 -9.91 12.31
N PRO A 219 -2.88 -10.61 13.06
CA PRO A 219 -1.51 -10.16 13.28
C PRO A 219 -0.70 -10.30 11.98
N THR A 220 -0.60 -9.21 11.24
CA THR A 220 0.33 -8.94 10.12
C THR A 220 0.22 -9.85 8.88
N PRO A 221 -0.35 -9.39 7.74
CA PRO A 221 -0.28 -10.11 6.49
C PRO A 221 0.84 -9.62 5.56
N ILE A 222 1.51 -10.65 5.00
CA ILE A 222 2.20 -10.73 3.72
C ILE A 222 3.41 -9.81 3.55
N THR A 223 4.61 -10.39 3.41
CA THR A 223 5.83 -9.63 3.11
C THR A 223 6.30 -9.97 1.70
N LEU A 224 6.33 -8.98 0.80
CA LEU A 224 7.05 -9.06 -0.48
C LEU A 224 8.18 -8.02 -0.44
N SER A 225 9.38 -8.44 -0.81
CA SER A 225 10.63 -7.71 -0.56
C SER A 225 11.00 -6.74 -1.69
N THR A 226 11.11 -5.43 -1.39
CA THR A 226 12.29 -4.53 -1.60
C THR A 226 11.99 -3.06 -2.00
N ALA A 227 11.90 -2.16 -1.00
CA ALA A 227 11.92 -0.66 -0.99
C ALA A 227 10.61 0.18 -0.84
N THR A 228 10.26 0.40 0.42
CA THR A 228 9.90 1.65 1.13
C THR A 228 8.59 2.43 0.86
N PRO A 229 7.80 2.83 1.91
CA PRO A 229 6.51 3.55 1.83
C PRO A 229 6.52 4.94 1.16
N ALA A 230 5.37 5.34 0.62
CA ALA A 230 5.09 6.69 0.11
C ALA A 230 3.95 7.32 0.95
N TRP A 231 4.08 8.60 1.26
CA TRP A 231 3.31 9.26 2.32
C TRP A 231 2.35 10.29 1.75
N ALA A 232 1.27 10.58 2.46
CA ALA A 232 0.34 11.63 2.12
C ALA A 232 0.16 12.57 3.33
N MET A 233 0.44 13.84 3.13
CA MET A 233 0.31 14.95 4.07
C MET A 233 -0.70 15.96 3.51
N ARG A 234 -1.37 16.60 4.46
CA ARG A 234 -2.23 17.77 4.32
C ARG A 234 -1.95 18.70 5.49
#